data_AF-A0A833WRU4-F1
#
_entry.id   AF-A0A833WRU4-F1
#
_cell.length_a   1.000
_cell.length_b   1.000
_cell.length_c   1.000
_cell.angle_alpha   90.00
_cell.angle_beta   90.00
_cell.angle_gamma   90.00
#
_symmetry.space_group_name_H-M   'P 1'
#
loop_
_entity.id
_entity.type
_entity.pdbx_description
1 polymer ?
#
loop_
_entity_poly.entity_id
_entity_poly.type
_entity_poly.pdbx_seq_one_letter_code
_entity_poly.pdbx_strand_id
1 'polypeptide(L)'
;MDAQIWYAIFSTLFGGIHGAFSHLGEIRTLGMLRSRFAAVPSAFCERLVPLLHKGNKRNHLDPVQEQNIASFSQVWNEFIHSMRLEDLISNRDRNLLFVPYSSSDKTTVVQWPPFLLASKIPIALDMAKDFKGNDDDLFKKIRSDAYMHSAVIECYETLREIINRLLEDVKDR
;
A
#
# COMPACT_ATOMS: atom_id res chain seq x y z
N MET A 1 -10.19 -37.95 -28.85
CA MET A 1 -9.62 -36.60 -28.62
C MET A 1 -10.21 -36.09 -27.34
N ASP A 2 -9.35 -35.68 -26.42
CA ASP A 2 -9.66 -35.46 -25.01
C ASP A 2 -10.49 -34.20 -24.82
N ALA A 3 -11.65 -34.32 -24.17
CA ALA A 3 -12.54 -33.18 -23.92
C ALA A 3 -11.84 -32.09 -23.07
N GLN A 4 -10.85 -32.50 -22.27
CA GLN A 4 -10.00 -31.58 -21.50
C GLN A 4 -9.16 -30.67 -22.39
N ILE A 5 -8.58 -31.21 -23.48
CA ILE A 5 -7.81 -30.41 -24.45
C ILE A 5 -8.72 -29.39 -25.14
N TRP A 6 -9.94 -29.79 -25.50
CA TRP A 6 -10.91 -28.88 -26.10
C TRP A 6 -11.35 -27.79 -25.13
N TYR A 7 -11.65 -28.15 -23.88
CA TYR A 7 -12.04 -27.20 -22.84
C TYR A 7 -10.93 -26.19 -22.57
N ALA A 8 -9.67 -26.64 -22.46
CA ALA A 8 -8.53 -25.76 -22.27
C ALA A 8 -8.38 -24.75 -23.41
N ILE A 9 -8.42 -25.19 -24.67
CA ILE A 9 -8.32 -24.30 -25.84
C ILE A 9 -9.47 -23.28 -25.85
N PHE A 10 -10.70 -23.72 -25.60
CA PHE A 10 -11.87 -22.85 -25.59
C PHE A 10 -11.83 -21.83 -24.45
N SER A 11 -11.49 -22.27 -23.23
CA SER A 11 -11.35 -21.41 -22.06
C SER A 11 -10.23 -20.39 -22.23
N THR A 12 -9.09 -20.78 -22.82
CA THR A 12 -8.00 -19.83 -23.12
C THR A 12 -8.43 -18.79 -24.16
N LEU A 13 -9.16 -19.19 -25.22
CA LEU A 13 -9.62 -18.28 -26.26
C LEU A 13 -10.64 -17.28 -25.71
N PHE A 14 -11.66 -17.75 -25.00
CA PHE A 14 -12.69 -16.90 -24.40
C PHE A 14 -12.13 -16.03 -23.27
N GLY A 15 -11.27 -16.57 -22.42
CA GLY A 15 -10.56 -15.80 -21.40
C GLY A 15 -9.67 -14.72 -22.01
N GLY A 16 -8.98 -15.03 -23.11
CA GLY A 16 -8.16 -14.07 -23.86
C GLY A 16 -8.99 -12.95 -24.51
N ILE A 17 -10.11 -13.30 -25.16
CA ILE A 17 -11.02 -12.33 -25.77
C ILE A 17 -11.66 -11.43 -24.70
N HIS A 18 -12.18 -12.02 -23.63
CA HIS A 18 -12.78 -11.26 -22.53
C HIS A 18 -11.74 -10.38 -21.81
N GLY A 19 -10.51 -10.86 -21.68
CA GLY A 19 -9.36 -10.10 -21.21
C GLY A 19 -9.06 -8.88 -22.10
N ALA A 20 -9.00 -9.09 -23.41
CA ALA A 20 -8.76 -8.00 -24.36
C ALA A 20 -9.88 -6.94 -24.31
N PHE A 21 -11.16 -7.34 -24.24
CA PHE A 21 -12.29 -6.40 -24.13
C PHE A 21 -12.29 -5.61 -22.83
N SER A 22 -11.88 -6.24 -21.73
CA SER A 22 -11.77 -5.58 -20.41
C SER A 22 -10.47 -4.79 -20.24
N HIS A 23 -9.67 -4.64 -21.32
CA HIS A 23 -8.38 -3.94 -21.29
C HIS A 23 -7.40 -4.52 -20.24
N LEU A 24 -7.53 -5.82 -19.92
CA LEU A 24 -6.59 -6.55 -19.08
C LEU A 24 -5.21 -6.51 -19.76
N GLY A 25 -4.26 -5.81 -19.13
CA GLY A 25 -2.92 -5.54 -19.67
C GLY A 25 -2.65 -4.09 -20.09
N GLU A 26 -3.60 -3.16 -19.88
CA GLU A 26 -3.37 -1.72 -20.04
C GLU A 26 -2.39 -1.19 -18.97
N ILE A 27 -2.46 -1.70 -17.73
CA ILE A 27 -1.52 -1.37 -16.67
C ILE A 27 -0.20 -2.11 -16.90
N ARG A 28 0.72 -1.48 -17.62
CA ARG A 28 2.03 -2.07 -17.98
C ARG A 28 3.18 -1.65 -17.08
N THR A 29 2.96 -0.68 -16.19
CA THR A 29 4.03 -0.12 -15.36
C THR A 29 3.56 0.07 -13.91
N LEU A 30 4.52 0.01 -12.97
CA LEU A 30 4.27 0.35 -11.57
C LEU A 30 3.74 1.78 -11.39
N GLY A 31 4.08 2.71 -12.30
CA GLY A 31 3.54 4.08 -12.30
C GLY A 31 2.04 4.12 -12.61
N MET A 32 1.58 3.33 -13.59
CA MET A 32 0.15 3.20 -13.91
C MET A 32 -0.61 2.46 -12.80
N LEU A 33 0.02 1.43 -12.20
CA LEU A 33 -0.56 0.74 -11.06
C LEU A 33 -0.74 1.70 -9.87
N ARG A 34 0.29 2.48 -9.55
CA ARG A 34 0.27 3.46 -8.45
C ARG A 34 -0.81 4.53 -8.63
N SER A 35 -1.00 5.07 -9.83
CA SER A 35 -2.03 6.10 -10.05
C SER A 35 -3.45 5.57 -9.88
N ARG A 36 -3.69 4.31 -10.27
CA ARG A 36 -4.98 3.64 -10.10
C ARG A 36 -5.18 3.15 -8.67
N PHE A 37 -4.10 2.76 -7.98
CA PHE A 37 -4.17 2.27 -6.62
C PHE A 37 -4.74 3.30 -5.65
N ALA A 38 -4.58 4.60 -5.90
CA ALA A 38 -5.17 5.64 -5.05
C ALA A 38 -6.70 5.49 -4.86
N ALA A 39 -7.41 4.96 -5.86
CA ALA A 39 -8.86 4.75 -5.81
C ALA A 39 -9.27 3.33 -5.41
N VAL A 40 -8.34 2.36 -5.39
CA VAL A 40 -8.65 0.95 -5.16
C VAL A 40 -9.09 0.68 -3.71
N PRO A 41 -8.36 1.12 -2.66
CA PRO A 41 -8.78 0.92 -1.28
C PRO A 41 -10.16 1.52 -0.99
N SER A 42 -10.42 2.74 -1.47
CA SER A 42 -11.70 3.42 -1.24
C SER A 42 -12.85 2.70 -1.94
N ALA A 43 -12.71 2.35 -3.22
CA ALA A 43 -13.74 1.63 -3.96
C ALA A 43 -13.99 0.22 -3.41
N PHE A 44 -12.95 -0.44 -2.90
CA PHE A 44 -13.06 -1.71 -2.21
C PHE A 44 -13.87 -1.57 -0.93
N CYS A 45 -13.53 -0.60 -0.07
CA CYS A 45 -14.24 -0.37 1.18
C CYS A 45 -15.72 -0.02 0.95
N GLU A 46 -16.03 0.78 -0.06
CA GLU A 46 -17.42 1.14 -0.40
C GLU A 46 -18.26 -0.05 -0.87
N ARG A 47 -17.66 -1.06 -1.53
CA ARG A 47 -18.39 -2.15 -2.18
C ARG A 47 -18.36 -3.46 -1.42
N LEU A 48 -17.28 -3.74 -0.68
CA LEU A 48 -16.98 -5.07 -0.14
C LEU A 48 -16.83 -5.09 1.38
N VAL A 49 -16.66 -3.94 2.03
CA VAL A 49 -16.67 -3.85 3.50
C VAL A 49 -18.08 -3.43 3.95
N PRO A 50 -18.81 -4.28 4.70
CA PRO A 50 -20.08 -3.85 5.28
C PRO A 50 -19.82 -2.64 6.18
N LEU A 51 -20.47 -1.50 5.89
CA LEU A 51 -20.35 -0.29 6.70
C LEU A 51 -20.80 -0.63 8.14
N LEU A 52 -19.84 -0.87 9.04
CA LEU A 52 -20.13 -1.02 10.45
C LEU A 52 -20.49 0.36 10.99
N HIS A 53 -21.79 0.63 11.02
CA HIS A 53 -22.47 1.76 11.67
C HIS A 53 -21.86 3.15 11.48
N LYS A 54 -22.60 3.97 10.72
CA LYS A 54 -22.55 5.43 10.69
C LYS A 54 -22.86 6.02 12.09
N GLY A 55 -21.89 5.98 12.99
CA GLY A 55 -21.91 6.65 14.30
C GLY A 55 -21.20 8.01 14.22
N ASN A 56 -21.88 9.05 14.71
CA ASN A 56 -21.53 10.47 14.70
C ASN A 56 -20.04 10.86 14.59
N LYS A 57 -19.78 11.71 13.58
CA LYS A 57 -18.56 12.49 13.33
C LYS A 57 -18.02 13.17 14.59
N ARG A 58 -16.77 12.88 14.96
CA ARG A 58 -15.91 13.79 15.75
C ARG A 58 -14.44 13.64 15.35
N ASN A 59 -13.99 14.61 14.55
CA ASN A 59 -12.64 15.16 14.33
C ASN A 59 -11.45 14.58 15.15
N HIS A 60 -11.15 13.31 14.94
CA HIS A 60 -9.85 12.66 15.10
C HIS A 60 -9.78 11.68 13.93
N LEU A 61 -8.62 11.42 13.30
CA LEU A 61 -8.51 10.49 12.16
C LEU A 61 -9.40 9.27 12.41
N ASP A 62 -10.52 9.18 11.66
CA ASP A 62 -11.71 8.49 12.15
C ASP A 62 -11.36 7.01 12.35
N PRO A 63 -11.68 6.38 13.50
CA PRO A 63 -11.46 4.94 13.71
C PRO A 63 -12.12 4.07 12.62
N VAL A 64 -13.12 4.62 11.93
CA VAL A 64 -13.76 4.07 10.74
C VAL A 64 -12.77 3.97 9.56
N GLN A 65 -11.92 4.97 9.34
CA GLN A 65 -10.93 4.96 8.26
C GLN A 65 -9.80 3.96 8.53
N GLU A 66 -9.32 3.87 9.77
CA GLU A 66 -8.35 2.84 10.19
C GLU A 66 -8.94 1.43 10.04
N GLN A 67 -10.19 1.23 10.47
CA GLN A 67 -10.89 -0.05 10.31
C GLN A 67 -11.08 -0.42 8.83
N ASN A 68 -11.37 0.55 7.97
CA ASN A 68 -11.50 0.34 6.53
C ASN A 68 -10.16 -0.06 5.89
N ILE A 69 -9.07 0.61 6.26
CA ILE A 69 -7.72 0.28 5.79
C ILE A 69 -7.29 -1.11 6.30
N ALA A 70 -7.61 -1.44 7.56
CA ALA A 70 -7.38 -2.78 8.11
C ALA A 70 -8.10 -3.85 7.29
N SER A 71 -9.40 -3.66 7.04
CA SER A 71 -10.22 -4.59 6.27
C SER A 71 -9.71 -4.73 4.82
N PHE A 72 -9.35 -3.62 4.19
CA PHE A 72 -8.73 -3.62 2.87
C PHE A 72 -7.39 -4.37 2.86
N SER A 73 -6.51 -4.10 3.84
CA SER A 73 -5.19 -4.73 3.91
C SER A 73 -5.27 -6.24 4.05
N GLN A 74 -6.25 -6.76 4.80
CA GLN A 74 -6.47 -8.20 4.93
C GLN A 74 -6.79 -8.84 3.58
N VAL A 75 -7.79 -8.30 2.88
CA VAL A 75 -8.22 -8.88 1.59
C VAL A 75 -7.16 -8.67 0.51
N TRP A 76 -6.51 -7.52 0.49
CA TRP A 76 -5.41 -7.24 -0.43
C TRP A 76 -4.23 -8.20 -0.20
N ASN A 77 -3.83 -8.42 1.06
CA ASN A 77 -2.71 -9.31 1.36
C ASN A 77 -3.03 -10.77 1.02
N GLU A 78 -4.28 -11.23 1.22
CA GLU A 78 -4.72 -12.55 0.77
C GLU A 78 -4.75 -12.67 -0.76
N PHE A 79 -5.17 -11.63 -1.46
CA PHE A 79 -5.11 -11.57 -2.92
C PHE A 79 -3.67 -11.68 -3.43
N ILE A 80 -2.75 -10.89 -2.88
CA ILE A 80 -1.33 -10.93 -3.22
C ILE A 80 -0.71 -12.29 -2.86
N HIS A 81 -1.10 -12.88 -1.74
CA HIS A 81 -0.66 -14.21 -1.35
C HIS A 81 -1.13 -15.28 -2.34
N SER A 82 -2.40 -15.22 -2.77
CA SER A 82 -2.96 -16.13 -3.78
C SER A 82 -2.25 -15.99 -5.12
N MET A 83 -1.98 -14.76 -5.59
CA MET A 83 -1.19 -14.54 -6.81
C MET A 83 0.21 -15.17 -6.71
N ARG A 84 0.82 -15.15 -5.51
CA ARG A 84 2.11 -15.80 -5.30
C ARG A 84 2.00 -17.33 -5.30
N LEU A 85 0.97 -17.89 -4.68
CA LEU A 85 0.73 -19.35 -4.63
C LEU A 85 0.53 -19.93 -6.03
N GLU A 86 -0.18 -19.20 -6.89
CA GLU A 86 -0.43 -19.55 -8.30
C GLU A 86 0.76 -19.22 -9.22
N ASP A 87 1.92 -18.88 -8.66
CA ASP A 87 3.18 -18.53 -9.37
C ASP A 87 3.05 -17.39 -10.41
N LEU A 88 2.05 -16.51 -10.24
CA LEU A 88 1.82 -15.36 -11.13
C LEU A 88 2.75 -14.18 -10.84
N ILE A 89 3.28 -14.10 -9.62
CA ILE A 89 4.19 -13.05 -9.17
C ILE A 89 5.38 -13.64 -8.42
N SER A 90 6.53 -12.97 -8.48
CA SER A 90 7.71 -13.42 -7.75
C SER A 90 7.62 -13.11 -6.25
N ASN A 91 8.48 -13.75 -5.44
CA ASN A 91 8.64 -13.39 -4.02
C ASN A 91 8.98 -11.91 -3.82
N ARG A 92 9.75 -11.32 -4.75
CA ARG A 92 10.12 -9.90 -4.70
C ARG A 92 8.91 -9.02 -4.95
N ASP A 93 8.10 -9.34 -5.94
CA ASP A 93 6.89 -8.57 -6.27
C ASP A 93 5.85 -8.67 -5.16
N ARG A 94 5.68 -9.85 -4.57
CA ARG A 94 4.87 -10.06 -3.37
C ARG A 94 5.30 -9.10 -2.26
N ASN A 95 6.59 -9.05 -1.93
CA ASN A 95 7.10 -8.20 -0.86
C ASN A 95 6.92 -6.70 -1.17
N LEU A 96 6.97 -6.33 -2.45
CA LEU A 96 6.75 -4.94 -2.87
C LEU A 96 5.28 -4.52 -2.74
N LEU A 97 4.35 -5.45 -3.00
CA LEU A 97 2.90 -5.21 -3.01
C LEU A 97 2.22 -5.46 -1.65
N PHE A 98 2.90 -6.14 -0.73
CA PHE A 98 2.41 -6.47 0.60
C PHE A 98 2.18 -5.20 1.43
N VAL A 99 1.00 -5.09 2.04
CA VAL A 99 0.63 -3.97 2.91
C VAL A 99 0.91 -4.38 4.35
N PRO A 100 1.92 -3.78 5.03
CA PRO A 100 2.19 -4.08 6.43
C PRO A 100 0.96 -3.76 7.29
N TYR A 101 0.64 -4.65 8.22
CA TYR A 101 -0.43 -4.44 9.18
C TYR A 101 0.19 -4.01 10.52
N SER A 102 -0.04 -2.77 10.93
CA SER A 102 0.26 -2.34 12.29
C SER A 102 -0.93 -2.66 13.19
N SER A 103 -0.97 -3.86 13.77
CA SER A 103 -1.64 -4.05 15.08
C SER A 103 -0.77 -3.52 16.22
N SER A 104 0.50 -3.21 15.93
CA SER A 104 1.43 -2.71 16.91
C SER A 104 1.28 -1.19 17.02
N ASP A 105 1.06 -0.73 18.23
CA ASP A 105 1.00 0.65 18.76
C ASP A 105 2.28 1.48 18.52
N LYS A 106 3.05 1.17 17.47
CA LYS A 106 4.43 1.62 17.24
C LYS A 106 4.53 2.73 16.22
N THR A 107 3.59 2.82 15.29
CA THR A 107 3.61 3.81 14.20
C THR A 107 2.33 4.62 14.18
N THR A 108 2.45 5.94 14.12
CA THR A 108 1.31 6.87 14.13
C THR A 108 0.65 7.05 12.76
N VAL A 109 1.21 6.42 11.73
CA VAL A 109 0.78 6.57 10.33
C VAL A 109 0.48 5.22 9.68
N VAL A 110 -0.38 5.26 8.66
CA VAL A 110 -0.68 4.12 7.81
C VAL A 110 0.59 3.68 7.06
N GLN A 111 0.95 2.40 7.21
CA GLN A 111 2.06 1.77 6.51
C GLN A 111 1.62 1.35 5.11
N TRP A 112 2.13 2.05 4.10
CA TRP A 112 1.80 1.76 2.72
C TRP A 112 2.81 0.77 2.10
N PRO A 113 2.38 -0.05 1.15
CA PRO A 113 3.25 -1.01 0.49
C PRO A 113 4.39 -0.28 -0.26
N PRO A 114 5.61 -0.84 -0.28
CA PRO A 114 6.80 -0.16 -0.81
C PRO A 114 6.66 0.41 -2.22
N PHE A 115 5.86 -0.20 -3.12
CA PHE A 115 5.68 0.33 -4.47
C PHE A 115 5.03 1.72 -4.51
N LEU A 116 4.20 2.07 -3.53
CA LEU A 116 3.59 3.40 -3.44
C LEU A 116 4.59 4.44 -2.94
N LEU A 117 5.48 4.00 -2.04
CA LEU A 117 6.49 4.83 -1.38
C LEU A 117 7.75 5.04 -2.24
N ALA A 118 7.85 4.34 -3.37
CA ALA A 118 8.94 4.53 -4.32
C ALA A 118 9.15 6.02 -4.64
N SER A 119 10.40 6.44 -4.55
CA SER A 119 10.92 7.81 -4.72
C SER A 119 10.43 8.87 -3.71
N LYS A 120 9.53 8.56 -2.77
CA LYS A 120 8.99 9.56 -1.85
C LYS A 120 10.03 10.10 -0.88
N ILE A 121 10.84 9.23 -0.29
CA ILE A 121 11.87 9.62 0.68
C ILE A 121 12.98 10.47 0.02
N PRO A 122 13.58 10.07 -1.12
CA PRO A 122 14.58 10.91 -1.80
C PRO A 122 14.02 12.29 -2.20
N ILE A 123 12.79 12.34 -2.72
CA ILE A 123 12.14 13.60 -3.08
C ILE A 123 11.92 14.48 -1.85
N ALA A 124 11.44 13.91 -0.74
CA ALA A 124 11.27 14.66 0.50
C ALA A 124 12.61 15.18 1.04
N LEU A 125 13.69 14.40 0.90
CA LEU A 125 15.04 14.81 1.29
C LEU A 125 15.56 15.97 0.42
N ASP A 126 15.39 15.89 -0.90
CA ASP A 126 15.76 16.96 -1.82
C ASP A 126 14.95 18.24 -1.55
N MET A 127 13.64 18.09 -1.30
CA MET A 127 12.79 19.19 -0.87
C MET A 127 13.32 19.85 0.39
N ALA A 128 13.69 19.08 1.42
CA ALA A 128 14.21 19.61 2.68
C ALA A 128 15.57 20.31 2.49
N LYS A 129 16.44 19.77 1.64
CA LYS A 129 17.76 20.33 1.34
C LYS A 129 17.69 21.71 0.69
N ASP A 130 16.77 21.88 -0.27
CA ASP A 130 16.66 23.13 -1.04
C ASP A 130 15.69 24.15 -0.40
N PHE A 131 15.06 23.77 0.72
CA PHE A 131 14.06 24.61 1.39
C PHE A 131 14.72 25.75 2.18
N LYS A 132 14.23 26.98 2.00
CA LYS A 132 14.75 28.19 2.67
C LYS A 132 13.72 28.87 3.58
N GLY A 133 12.54 28.28 3.77
CA GLY A 133 11.44 28.83 4.58
C GLY A 133 11.38 28.26 5.99
N ASN A 134 10.24 28.40 6.67
CA ASN A 134 9.98 27.82 7.99
C ASN A 134 9.59 26.33 7.91
N ASP A 135 9.95 25.55 8.94
CA ASP A 135 9.69 24.11 9.03
C ASP A 135 8.21 23.77 8.82
N ASP A 136 7.29 24.59 9.33
CA ASP A 136 5.84 24.39 9.15
C ASP A 136 5.43 24.37 7.68
N ASP A 137 6.05 25.21 6.85
CA ASP A 137 5.74 25.31 5.43
C ASP A 137 6.37 24.16 4.63
N LEU A 138 7.53 23.65 5.08
CA LEU A 138 8.10 22.41 4.55
C LEU A 138 7.19 21.22 4.86
N PHE A 139 6.73 21.10 6.11
CA PHE A 139 5.81 20.03 6.51
C PHE A 139 4.46 20.11 5.80
N LYS A 140 3.94 21.31 5.52
CA LYS A 140 2.75 21.47 4.66
C LYS A 140 2.99 20.92 3.25
N LYS A 141 4.17 21.18 2.66
CA LYS A 141 4.52 20.61 1.35
C LYS A 141 4.64 19.09 1.41
N ILE A 142 5.26 18.54 2.45
CA ILE A 142 5.36 17.09 2.65
C ILE A 142 3.98 16.44 2.81
N ARG A 143 3.09 17.08 3.57
CA ARG A 143 1.70 16.64 3.79
C ARG A 143 0.81 16.73 2.55
N SER A 144 1.20 17.48 1.52
CA SER A 144 0.42 17.57 0.28
C SER A 144 0.28 16.21 -0.42
N ASP A 145 1.21 15.29 -0.16
CA ASP A 145 1.19 13.93 -0.67
C ASP A 145 1.08 12.94 0.51
N ALA A 146 -0.07 12.29 0.62
CA ALA A 146 -0.37 11.38 1.73
C ALA A 146 0.65 10.24 1.85
N TYR A 147 1.12 9.69 0.72
CA TYR A 147 2.12 8.63 0.72
C TYR A 147 3.50 9.16 1.13
N MET A 148 3.85 10.39 0.73
CA MET A 148 5.10 11.02 1.13
C MET A 148 5.13 11.30 2.63
N HIS A 149 4.03 11.82 3.18
CA HIS A 149 3.89 12.04 4.62
C HIS A 149 4.06 10.74 5.40
N SER A 150 3.30 9.69 5.05
CA SER A 150 3.43 8.38 5.69
C SER A 150 4.87 7.85 5.60
N ALA A 151 5.50 7.90 4.43
CA ALA A 151 6.85 7.38 4.24
C ALA A 151 7.90 8.11 5.10
N VAL A 152 7.79 9.43 5.22
CA VAL A 152 8.74 10.24 6.01
C VAL A 152 8.59 9.94 7.50
N ILE A 153 7.36 9.91 8.01
CA ILE A 153 7.09 9.63 9.42
C ILE A 153 7.50 8.19 9.79
N GLU A 154 7.10 7.21 8.98
CA GLU A 154 7.47 5.80 9.21
C GLU A 154 8.99 5.59 9.19
N CYS A 155 9.70 6.23 8.25
CA CYS A 155 11.16 6.17 8.16
C CYS A 155 11.81 6.75 9.43
N TYR A 156 11.32 7.91 9.88
CA TYR A 156 11.81 8.56 11.10
C TYR A 156 11.54 7.73 12.35
N GLU A 157 10.32 7.21 12.53
CA GLU A 157 9.94 6.35 13.67
C GLU A 157 10.77 5.06 13.68
N THR A 158 10.94 4.42 12.52
CA THR A 158 11.74 3.20 12.37
C THR A 158 13.22 3.47 12.68
N LEU A 159 13.78 4.58 12.18
CA LEU A 159 15.17 4.95 12.45
C LEU A 159 15.38 5.25 13.94
N ARG A 160 14.45 5.98 14.56
CA ARG A 160 14.47 6.28 16.00
C ARG A 160 14.45 4.99 16.82
N GLU A 161 13.61 4.03 16.46
CA GLU A 161 13.55 2.73 17.13
C GLU A 161 14.85 1.93 16.98
N ILE A 162 15.44 1.91 15.77
CA ILE A 162 16.74 1.26 15.54
C ILE A 162 17.82 1.91 16.42
N ILE A 163 17.88 3.25 16.46
CA ILE A 163 18.85 3.98 17.27
C ILE A 163 18.63 3.67 18.76
N ASN A 164 17.40 3.73 19.26
CA ASN A 164 17.09 3.40 20.65
C ASN A 164 17.53 1.98 20.99
N ARG A 165 17.24 0.99 20.15
CA ARG A 165 17.68 -0.39 20.36
C ARG A 165 19.19 -0.57 20.33
N LEU A 166 19.91 0.18 19.48
CA LEU A 166 21.37 0.16 19.44
C LEU A 166 21.98 0.82 20.68
N LEU A 167 21.34 1.87 21.21
CA LEU A 167 21.78 2.56 22.43
C LEU A 167 21.42 1.78 23.71
N GLU A 168 20.35 0.98 23.67
CA GLU A 168 19.93 0.08 24.76
C GLU A 168 20.66 -1.28 24.73
N ASP A 169 21.59 -1.49 23.79
CA ASP A 169 22.29 -2.76 23.58
C ASP A 169 23.31 -3.07 24.69
N VAL A 170 22.82 -3.62 25.80
CA VAL A 170 23.32 -4.74 26.64
C VAL A 170 24.80 -4.74 27.12
N LYS A 171 25.63 -3.73 26.83
CA LYS A 171 27.00 -3.62 27.39
C LYS A 171 27.17 -2.60 28.50
N ASP A 172 26.17 -1.76 28.75
CA ASP A 172 26.19 -0.73 29.81
C ASP A 172 25.26 -1.07 31.00
N ARG A 173 24.99 -2.36 31.25
CA ARG A 173 24.37 -2.85 32.50
C ARG A 173 25.23 -3.90 33.19
#